data_AF-A0A3D8SH00-F1
#
_entry.id   AF-A0A3D8SH00-F1
#
_cell.length_a   1.000
_cell.length_b   1.000
_cell.length_c   1.000
_cell.angle_alpha   90.00
_cell.angle_beta   90.00
_cell.angle_gamma   90.00
#
_symmetry.space_group_name_H-M   'P 1'
#
loop_
_entity.id
_entity.type
_entity.pdbx_description
1 polymer ?
#
loop_
_entity_poly.entity_id
_entity_poly.type
_entity_poly.pdbx_seq_one_letter_code
_entity_poly.pdbx_strand_id
1 'polypeptide(L)'
;MPFSFVSDRFIASRGGNPAAAQSAGYRNWVANVPDCGLALETALLHRACKAKGFSVTSAVQAAYVLTLAQHADPRHKLSQYVTANQFNLRRFLPKPYNSSKYAVSVYYMPLPFKIDLPSSFGAVAHTLNEYYKTSYENNAHALQLKGTFTRVLAAVVQTPEFLAAPGPRDALVSSLGIVEQYVNRTYGSLRVKDIAMGIDVVMGMSMLHIYTFHDQLRLVYSYNNAFEEPANIQMYLEKVHGILQRELMF
;
A
#
# COMPACT_ATOMS: atom_id res chain seq x y z
N MET A 1 23.06 23.54 -13.68
CA MET A 1 22.71 22.37 -12.86
C MET A 1 23.60 22.43 -11.62
N PRO A 2 23.06 22.43 -10.39
CA PRO A 2 22.10 21.43 -9.88
C PRO A 2 20.76 22.05 -9.46
N PHE A 3 19.70 21.23 -9.40
CA PHE A 3 18.42 21.60 -8.79
C PHE A 3 18.29 20.91 -7.43
N SER A 4 18.26 21.74 -6.40
CA SER A 4 17.87 21.44 -5.02
C SER A 4 16.35 21.46 -4.91
N PHE A 5 15.73 20.41 -4.37
CA PHE A 5 14.39 20.51 -3.83
C PHE A 5 14.48 21.06 -2.40
N VAL A 6 14.29 22.38 -2.26
CA VAL A 6 14.02 23.03 -0.97
C VAL A 6 12.52 22.95 -0.75
N SER A 7 12.11 22.18 0.27
CA SER A 7 10.76 22.25 0.82
C SER A 7 10.76 23.35 1.86
N ASP A 8 10.24 24.52 1.49
CA ASP A 8 10.06 25.63 2.41
C ASP A 8 8.94 25.34 3.42
N ARG A 9 9.20 25.82 4.63
CA ARG A 9 8.53 25.56 5.91
C ARG A 9 7.08 26.05 5.93
N PHE A 10 6.17 25.23 6.44
CA PHE A 10 5.04 25.71 7.26
C PHE A 10 4.72 24.67 8.34
N ILE A 11 4.95 25.04 9.60
CA ILE A 11 4.67 24.25 10.81
C ILE A 11 3.51 24.94 11.53
N ALA A 12 2.37 24.25 11.65
CA ALA A 12 1.38 24.56 12.66
C ALA A 12 1.47 23.46 13.75
N SER A 13 1.70 23.87 15.00
CA SER A 13 1.86 22.96 16.15
C SER A 13 0.96 23.39 17.30
N ARG A 14 0.44 22.40 18.05
CA ARG A 14 0.60 22.21 19.52
C ARG A 14 -0.20 20.98 19.97
N GLY A 15 0.24 20.13 20.90
CA GLY A 15 1.28 20.32 21.92
C GLY A 15 2.14 19.09 22.21
N GLY A 16 3.15 18.86 21.37
CA GLY A 16 4.38 18.15 21.74
C GLY A 16 5.56 19.12 21.67
N ASN A 17 6.53 19.01 22.58
CA ASN A 17 7.73 19.86 22.60
C ASN A 17 8.50 19.79 21.25
N PRO A 18 8.53 20.85 20.44
CA PRO A 18 9.15 20.84 19.11
C PRO A 18 10.68 20.71 19.15
N ALA A 19 11.33 20.89 20.31
CA ALA A 19 12.76 20.65 20.47
C ALA A 19 13.13 19.17 20.61
N ALA A 20 12.18 18.31 21.01
CA ALA A 20 12.37 16.85 21.04
C ALA A 20 12.27 16.23 19.63
N ALA A 21 11.46 16.83 18.76
CA ALA A 21 11.30 16.43 17.36
C ALA A 21 12.58 16.68 16.52
N GLN A 22 13.34 17.72 16.82
CA GLN A 22 14.57 18.03 16.06
C GLN A 22 15.81 17.28 16.54
N SER A 23 15.78 16.70 17.75
CA SER A 23 16.95 16.06 18.38
C SER A 23 16.93 14.53 18.35
N ALA A 24 15.78 13.91 18.11
CA ALA A 24 15.68 12.47 17.83
C ALA A 24 15.61 12.28 16.32
N GLY A 25 16.71 11.85 15.70
CA GLY A 25 16.73 11.52 14.27
C GLY A 25 15.59 10.58 13.92
N TYR A 26 14.55 11.10 13.27
CA TYR A 26 13.42 10.34 12.76
C TYR A 26 13.96 9.27 11.81
N ARG A 27 13.92 8.02 12.24
CA ARG A 27 14.28 6.87 11.41
C ARG A 27 13.00 6.20 10.96
N ASN A 28 12.65 6.45 9.70
CA ASN A 28 11.65 5.64 9.01
C ASN A 28 12.23 4.24 8.85
N TRP A 29 11.51 3.24 9.36
CA TRP A 29 11.90 1.85 9.20
C TRP A 29 11.05 1.24 8.10
N VAL A 30 11.73 0.66 7.13
CA VAL A 30 11.15 -0.28 6.20
C VAL A 30 11.31 -1.65 6.84
N ALA A 31 10.22 -2.19 7.37
CA ALA A 31 10.16 -3.60 7.71
C ALA A 31 9.90 -4.37 6.42
N ASN A 32 10.91 -5.11 5.99
CA ASN A 32 10.73 -6.17 5.02
C ASN A 32 10.45 -7.44 5.82
N VAL A 33 9.55 -8.29 5.34
CA VAL A 33 9.68 -9.71 5.70
C VAL A 33 10.98 -10.17 5.06
N PRO A 34 12.04 -10.47 5.85
CA PRO A 34 13.24 -11.08 5.29
C PRO A 34 12.80 -12.44 4.74
N ASP A 35 13.02 -12.68 3.45
CA ASP A 35 12.76 -13.97 2.79
C ASP A 35 11.38 -14.60 3.09
N CYS A 36 10.33 -14.14 2.38
CA CYS A 36 9.30 -15.07 1.88
C CYS A 36 9.88 -15.96 0.75
N GLY A 37 11.15 -16.36 0.92
CA GLY A 37 12.24 -16.16 -0.04
C GLY A 37 12.59 -17.38 -0.85
N LEU A 38 11.61 -18.16 -1.27
CA LEU A 38 11.79 -19.05 -2.41
C LEU A 38 10.93 -18.53 -3.56
N ALA A 39 11.55 -18.32 -4.72
CA ALA A 39 10.82 -18.09 -5.97
C ALA A 39 9.77 -19.21 -6.20
N LEU A 40 10.02 -20.41 -5.66
CA LEU A 40 9.08 -21.52 -5.63
C LEU A 40 7.80 -21.20 -4.83
N GLU A 41 7.91 -20.59 -3.66
CA GLU A 41 6.77 -20.19 -2.83
C GLU A 41 5.93 -19.12 -3.54
N THR A 42 6.60 -18.12 -4.12
CA THR A 42 5.92 -17.08 -4.93
C THR A 42 5.20 -17.69 -6.15
N ALA A 43 5.84 -18.64 -6.84
CA ALA A 43 5.23 -19.35 -7.95
C ALA A 43 4.01 -20.20 -7.53
N LEU A 44 4.10 -20.89 -6.39
CA LEU A 44 2.99 -21.65 -5.81
C LEU A 44 1.82 -20.72 -5.47
N LEU A 45 2.09 -19.61 -4.78
CA LEU A 45 1.10 -18.60 -4.45
C LEU A 45 0.39 -18.08 -5.70
N HIS A 46 1.16 -17.73 -6.74
CA HIS A 46 0.60 -17.25 -8.00
C HIS A 46 -0.29 -18.30 -8.67
N ARG A 47 0.13 -19.58 -8.71
CA ARG A 47 -0.67 -20.68 -9.25
C ARG A 47 -1.98 -20.86 -8.46
N ALA A 48 -1.90 -20.85 -7.13
CA ALA A 48 -3.07 -21.02 -6.26
C ALA A 48 -4.06 -19.86 -6.40
N CYS A 49 -3.59 -18.61 -6.40
CA CYS A 49 -4.42 -17.43 -6.63
C CYS A 49 -5.14 -17.52 -7.99
N LYS A 50 -4.40 -17.89 -9.05
CA LYS A 50 -4.97 -18.10 -10.39
C LYS A 50 -6.04 -19.20 -10.39
N ALA A 51 -5.79 -20.33 -9.74
CA ALA A 51 -6.76 -21.43 -9.64
C ALA A 51 -8.03 -21.01 -8.89
N LYS A 52 -7.91 -20.11 -7.90
CA LYS A 52 -9.03 -19.57 -7.12
C LYS A 52 -9.65 -18.29 -7.70
N GLY A 53 -9.22 -17.82 -8.88
CA GLY A 53 -9.88 -16.71 -9.59
C GLY A 53 -9.53 -15.28 -9.13
N PHE A 54 -8.52 -15.09 -8.29
CA PHE A 54 -8.09 -13.76 -7.83
C PHE A 54 -6.60 -13.49 -8.02
N SER A 55 -6.20 -12.22 -7.93
CA SER A 55 -4.80 -11.79 -8.01
C SER A 55 -4.04 -12.00 -6.69
N VAL A 56 -2.71 -12.07 -6.77
CA VAL A 56 -1.83 -12.08 -5.59
C VAL A 56 -2.04 -10.83 -4.72
N THR A 57 -2.20 -9.66 -5.32
CA THR A 57 -2.49 -8.41 -4.59
C THR A 57 -3.77 -8.52 -3.77
N SER A 58 -4.85 -9.05 -4.36
CA SER A 58 -6.12 -9.26 -3.67
C SER A 58 -6.01 -10.26 -2.52
N ALA A 59 -5.26 -11.35 -2.72
CA ALA A 59 -4.99 -12.35 -1.67
C ALA A 59 -4.19 -11.75 -0.50
N VAL A 60 -3.10 -11.04 -0.77
CA VAL A 60 -2.27 -10.40 0.26
C VAL A 60 -3.09 -9.39 1.06
N GLN A 61 -3.86 -8.53 0.38
CA GLN A 61 -4.72 -7.58 1.07
C GLN A 61 -5.85 -8.26 1.84
N ALA A 62 -6.42 -9.36 1.35
CA ALA A 62 -7.40 -10.15 2.12
C ALA A 62 -6.79 -10.72 3.41
N ALA A 63 -5.60 -11.31 3.32
CA ALA A 63 -4.87 -11.79 4.50
C ALA A 63 -4.54 -10.65 5.48
N TYR A 64 -4.21 -9.46 4.96
CA TYR A 64 -4.00 -8.27 5.78
C TYR A 64 -5.27 -7.81 6.50
N VAL A 65 -6.40 -7.71 5.80
CA VAL A 65 -7.70 -7.38 6.41
C VAL A 65 -8.08 -8.36 7.53
N LEU A 66 -7.89 -9.66 7.29
CA LEU A 66 -8.18 -10.68 8.31
C LEU A 66 -7.20 -10.60 9.50
N THR A 67 -5.94 -10.27 9.26
CA THR A 67 -4.95 -10.04 10.33
C THR A 67 -5.36 -8.85 11.19
N LEU A 68 -5.74 -7.73 10.58
CA LEU A 68 -6.24 -6.56 11.29
C LEU A 68 -7.51 -6.87 12.09
N ALA A 69 -8.43 -7.61 11.50
CA ALA A 69 -9.68 -8.02 12.17
C ALA A 69 -9.42 -8.81 13.46
N GLN A 70 -8.38 -9.63 13.50
CA GLN A 70 -7.98 -10.39 14.70
C GLN A 70 -7.39 -9.51 15.82
N HIS A 71 -6.88 -8.32 15.49
CA HIS A 71 -6.22 -7.40 16.43
C HIS A 71 -7.01 -6.09 16.61
N ALA A 72 -8.23 -6.04 16.09
CA ALA A 72 -9.13 -4.91 16.30
C ALA A 72 -9.47 -4.78 17.80
N ASP A 73 -9.67 -3.55 18.27
CA ASP A 73 -10.05 -3.30 19.65
C ASP A 73 -11.34 -4.05 20.01
N PRO A 74 -11.31 -4.98 20.97
CA PRO A 74 -12.48 -5.80 21.31
C PRO A 74 -13.64 -4.97 21.89
N ARG A 75 -13.39 -3.73 22.31
CA ARG A 75 -14.42 -2.79 22.81
C ARG A 75 -15.26 -2.21 21.69
N HIS A 76 -14.81 -2.33 20.44
CA HIS A 76 -15.54 -1.86 19.27
C HIS A 76 -16.08 -3.04 18.48
N LYS A 77 -17.38 -2.98 18.13
CA LYS A 77 -17.99 -4.00 17.28
C LYS A 77 -17.38 -3.89 15.89
N LEU A 78 -16.51 -4.83 15.54
CA LEU A 78 -15.94 -4.95 14.21
C LEU A 78 -17.03 -5.45 13.24
N SER A 79 -17.77 -4.51 12.67
CA SER A 79 -18.79 -4.80 11.66
C SER A 79 -18.26 -4.63 10.24
N GLN A 80 -17.24 -3.79 10.04
CA GLN A 80 -16.78 -3.36 8.72
C GLN A 80 -15.30 -3.04 8.71
N TYR A 81 -14.63 -3.33 7.59
CA TYR A 81 -13.34 -2.77 7.24
C TYR A 81 -13.53 -1.71 6.15
N VAL A 82 -12.94 -0.54 6.36
CA VAL A 82 -12.99 0.60 5.45
C VAL A 82 -11.58 1.12 5.26
N THR A 83 -11.17 1.31 4.01
CA THR A 83 -9.85 1.85 3.67
C THR A 83 -9.91 2.62 2.35
N ALA A 84 -8.79 3.21 1.94
CA ALA A 84 -8.64 3.81 0.62
C ALA A 84 -7.59 3.04 -0.20
N ASN A 85 -8.02 2.46 -1.31
CA ASN A 85 -7.14 1.68 -2.19
C ASN A 85 -6.61 2.55 -3.33
N GLN A 86 -5.34 2.39 -3.66
CA GLN A 86 -4.67 3.21 -4.68
C GLN A 86 -4.69 2.54 -6.05
N PHE A 87 -5.01 3.32 -7.09
CA PHE A 87 -5.07 2.85 -8.47
C PHE A 87 -4.07 3.57 -9.35
N ASN A 88 -3.28 2.82 -10.12
CA ASN A 88 -2.44 3.38 -11.18
C ASN A 88 -3.29 3.75 -12.39
N LEU A 89 -3.38 5.05 -12.68
CA LEU A 89 -4.18 5.57 -13.78
C LEU A 89 -3.40 5.75 -15.08
N ARG A 90 -2.09 5.47 -15.09
CA ARG A 90 -1.23 5.73 -16.27
C ARG A 90 -1.77 5.08 -17.54
N ARG A 91 -2.31 3.87 -17.46
CA ARG A 91 -2.84 3.14 -18.63
C ARG A 91 -4.02 3.83 -19.31
N PHE A 92 -4.74 4.70 -18.59
CA PHE A 92 -5.91 5.43 -19.09
C PHE A 92 -5.58 6.79 -19.70
N LEU A 93 -4.31 7.21 -19.68
CA LEU A 93 -3.91 8.46 -20.29
C LEU A 93 -3.97 8.38 -21.82
N PRO A 94 -4.15 9.50 -22.53
CA PRO A 94 -3.97 9.52 -23.98
C PRO A 94 -2.51 9.21 -24.34
N LYS A 95 -2.31 8.57 -25.50
CA LYS A 95 -0.98 8.43 -26.09
C LYS A 95 -0.39 9.85 -26.33
N PRO A 96 0.91 10.07 -26.09
CA PRO A 96 1.94 9.06 -25.77
C PRO A 96 2.20 8.88 -24.25
N TYR A 97 1.42 9.55 -23.39
CA TYR A 97 1.65 9.64 -21.94
C TYR A 97 1.29 8.38 -21.15
N ASN A 98 0.64 7.41 -21.79
CA ASN A 98 0.25 6.13 -21.19
C ASN A 98 1.39 5.09 -21.09
N SER A 99 2.64 5.51 -21.29
CA SER A 99 3.83 4.65 -21.20
C SER A 99 4.80 5.14 -20.13
N SER A 100 5.82 4.34 -19.83
CA SER A 100 6.93 4.72 -18.93
C SER A 100 7.89 5.75 -19.56
N LYS A 101 7.79 6.02 -20.87
CA LYS A 101 8.69 6.95 -21.59
C LYS A 101 8.49 8.42 -21.20
N TYR A 102 7.34 8.78 -20.64
CA TYR A 102 7.00 10.13 -20.24
C TYR A 102 6.81 10.16 -18.72
N ALA A 103 7.75 10.78 -18.02
CA ALA A 103 7.83 10.68 -16.56
C ALA A 103 8.12 12.05 -15.93
N VAL A 104 7.07 12.80 -15.56
CA VAL A 104 7.07 13.81 -14.48
C VAL A 104 5.63 14.07 -13.99
N SER A 105 4.84 13.04 -13.68
CA SER A 105 3.56 13.29 -13.01
C SER A 105 3.04 12.09 -12.24
N VAL A 106 2.25 12.41 -11.23
CA VAL A 106 1.63 11.48 -10.30
C VAL A 106 0.25 11.10 -10.84
N TYR A 107 0.16 9.91 -11.42
CA TYR A 107 -1.06 9.37 -12.02
C TYR A 107 -1.63 8.23 -11.19
N TYR A 108 -2.01 8.54 -9.95
CA TYR A 108 -2.81 7.63 -9.13
C TYR A 108 -4.10 8.28 -8.66
N MET A 109 -5.00 7.45 -8.16
CA MET A 109 -6.21 7.90 -7.50
C MET A 109 -6.58 6.95 -6.36
N PRO A 110 -6.77 7.45 -5.12
CA PRO A 110 -7.37 6.65 -4.06
C PRO A 110 -8.88 6.55 -4.28
N LEU A 111 -9.42 5.34 -4.14
CA LEU A 111 -10.86 5.11 -4.07
C LEU A 111 -11.21 4.44 -2.73
N PRO A 112 -12.35 4.81 -2.11
CA PRO A 112 -12.81 4.14 -0.90
C PRO A 112 -13.13 2.67 -1.21
N PHE A 113 -12.76 1.80 -0.29
CA PHE A 113 -13.12 0.39 -0.27
C PHE A 113 -13.76 0.06 1.07
N LYS A 114 -14.81 -0.77 1.03
CA LYS A 114 -15.54 -1.21 2.20
C LYS A 114 -15.93 -2.67 2.06
N ILE A 115 -15.82 -3.42 3.14
CA ILE A 115 -16.32 -4.78 3.26
C ILE A 115 -16.87 -5.04 4.66
N ASP A 116 -17.93 -5.83 4.76
CA ASP A 116 -18.49 -6.24 6.05
C ASP A 116 -17.63 -7.35 6.69
N LEU A 117 -17.59 -7.38 8.02
CA LEU A 117 -16.85 -8.33 8.84
C LEU A 117 -17.74 -8.95 9.93
N PRO A 118 -17.46 -10.20 10.37
CA PRO A 118 -16.40 -11.08 9.86
C PRO A 118 -16.71 -11.61 8.45
N SER A 119 -15.66 -11.94 7.69
CA SER A 119 -15.76 -12.51 6.35
C SER A 119 -14.68 -13.56 6.14
N SER A 120 -14.88 -14.47 5.16
CA SER A 120 -13.89 -15.50 4.84
C SER A 120 -12.78 -14.93 3.95
N PHE A 121 -11.60 -15.55 3.98
CA PHE A 121 -10.49 -15.15 3.10
C PHE A 121 -10.90 -15.11 1.63
N GLY A 122 -11.55 -16.18 1.15
CA GLY A 122 -12.00 -16.29 -0.23
C GLY A 122 -12.97 -15.17 -0.62
N ALA A 123 -13.93 -14.84 0.25
CA ALA A 123 -14.89 -13.77 0.02
C ALA A 123 -14.19 -12.40 -0.07
N VAL A 124 -13.34 -12.07 0.91
CA VAL A 124 -12.57 -10.81 0.92
C VAL A 124 -11.68 -10.71 -0.34
N ALA A 125 -10.97 -11.78 -0.69
CA ALA A 125 -10.09 -11.81 -1.85
C ALA A 125 -10.84 -11.62 -3.18
N HIS A 126 -12.00 -12.27 -3.35
CA HIS A 126 -12.84 -12.10 -4.54
C HIS A 126 -13.39 -10.68 -4.63
N THR A 127 -13.95 -10.15 -3.54
CA THR A 127 -14.47 -8.78 -3.51
C THR A 127 -13.38 -7.76 -3.85
N LEU A 128 -12.18 -7.89 -3.29
CA LEU A 128 -11.04 -7.04 -3.64
C LEU A 128 -10.62 -7.20 -5.10
N ASN A 129 -10.59 -8.43 -5.62
CA ASN A 129 -10.22 -8.69 -7.01
C ASN A 129 -11.19 -8.04 -8.00
N GLU A 130 -12.49 -8.21 -7.78
CA GLU A 130 -13.51 -7.56 -8.60
C GLU A 130 -13.46 -6.05 -8.47
N TYR A 131 -13.28 -5.53 -7.25
CA TYR A 131 -13.10 -4.10 -7.00
C TYR A 131 -11.92 -3.53 -7.80
N TYR A 132 -10.73 -4.15 -7.74
CA TYR A 132 -9.56 -3.68 -8.47
C TYR A 132 -9.71 -3.79 -9.99
N LYS A 133 -10.39 -4.83 -10.47
CA LYS A 133 -10.61 -5.03 -11.91
C LYS A 133 -11.61 -4.05 -12.50
N THR A 134 -12.68 -3.73 -11.78
CA THR A 134 -13.85 -3.05 -12.37
C THR A 134 -13.95 -1.56 -12.04
N SER A 135 -13.25 -1.06 -11.00
CA SER A 135 -13.42 0.33 -10.55
C SER A 135 -13.16 1.38 -11.64
N TYR A 136 -12.14 1.16 -12.47
CA TYR A 136 -11.79 2.06 -13.58
C TYR A 136 -11.92 1.42 -14.97
N GLU A 137 -11.84 0.09 -15.07
CA GLU A 137 -11.98 -0.57 -16.36
C GLU A 137 -13.38 -0.33 -16.91
N ASN A 138 -13.47 0.21 -18.13
CA ASN A 138 -14.72 0.62 -18.76
C ASN A 138 -15.55 1.67 -17.98
N ASN A 139 -14.94 2.38 -17.01
CA ASN A 139 -15.61 3.40 -16.20
C ASN A 139 -15.05 4.80 -16.47
N ALA A 140 -15.40 5.38 -17.62
CA ALA A 140 -14.95 6.72 -18.03
C ALA A 140 -15.39 7.82 -17.03
N HIS A 141 -16.54 7.66 -16.39
CA HIS A 141 -17.03 8.60 -15.38
C HIS A 141 -16.12 8.65 -14.14
N ALA A 142 -15.63 7.50 -13.66
CA ALA A 142 -14.69 7.47 -12.55
C ALA A 142 -13.39 8.22 -12.87
N LEU A 143 -12.91 8.15 -14.12
CA LEU A 143 -11.72 8.88 -14.57
C LEU A 143 -11.96 10.40 -14.60
N GLN A 144 -13.14 10.84 -15.07
CA GLN A 144 -13.50 12.27 -15.11
C GLN A 144 -13.62 12.89 -13.72
N LEU A 145 -14.08 12.12 -12.72
CA LEU A 145 -14.22 12.59 -11.35
C LEU A 145 -12.88 12.81 -10.62
N LYS A 146 -11.76 12.28 -11.16
CA LYS A 146 -10.43 12.35 -10.54
C LYS A 146 -10.10 13.77 -10.06
N GLY A 147 -10.17 14.75 -10.96
CA GLY A 147 -9.77 16.13 -10.64
C GLY A 147 -10.60 16.75 -9.52
N THR A 148 -11.92 16.54 -9.54
CA THR A 148 -12.82 17.05 -8.50
C THR A 148 -12.60 16.35 -7.17
N PHE A 149 -12.54 15.02 -7.16
CA PHE A 149 -12.33 14.27 -5.93
C PHE A 149 -10.96 14.56 -5.31
N THR A 150 -9.89 14.70 -6.10
CA THR A 150 -8.57 15.10 -5.57
C THR A 150 -8.63 16.46 -4.89
N ARG A 151 -9.35 17.45 -5.45
CA ARG A 151 -9.51 18.77 -4.81
C ARG A 151 -10.30 18.68 -3.51
N VAL A 152 -11.38 17.90 -3.50
CA VAL A 152 -12.19 17.70 -2.28
C VAL A 152 -11.34 17.03 -1.21
N LEU A 153 -10.62 15.95 -1.53
CA LEU A 153 -9.75 15.28 -0.58
C LEU A 153 -8.66 16.23 -0.05
N ALA A 154 -8.03 17.02 -0.92
CA ALA A 154 -7.03 18.01 -0.52
C ALA A 154 -7.60 19.07 0.45
N ALA A 155 -8.85 19.49 0.26
CA ALA A 155 -9.51 20.39 1.19
C ALA A 155 -9.85 19.71 2.52
N VAL A 156 -10.36 18.47 2.48
CA VAL A 156 -10.73 17.70 3.68
C VAL A 156 -9.51 17.42 4.56
N VAL A 157 -8.37 17.03 4.00
CA VAL A 157 -7.18 16.73 4.81
C VAL A 157 -6.55 17.97 5.48
N GLN A 158 -7.01 19.16 5.12
CA GLN A 158 -6.58 20.42 5.73
C GLN A 158 -7.54 20.94 6.80
N THR A 159 -8.70 20.30 7.01
CA THR A 159 -9.65 20.79 8.02
C THR A 159 -9.17 20.46 9.44
N PRO A 160 -9.54 21.28 10.44
CA PRO A 160 -9.20 21.01 11.83
C PRO A 160 -9.73 19.66 12.32
N GLU A 161 -10.91 19.25 11.87
CA GLU A 161 -11.53 17.98 12.27
C GLU A 161 -10.70 16.78 11.79
N PHE A 162 -10.21 16.83 10.55
CA PHE A 162 -9.34 15.77 10.02
C PHE A 162 -8.00 15.73 10.77
N LEU A 163 -7.40 16.90 11.01
CA LEU A 163 -6.11 17.00 11.70
C LEU A 163 -6.19 16.63 13.19
N ALA A 164 -7.36 16.82 13.82
CA ALA A 164 -7.61 16.43 15.21
C ALA A 164 -8.02 14.97 15.36
N ALA A 165 -8.46 14.31 14.29
CA ALA A 165 -8.84 12.91 14.32
C ALA A 165 -7.61 12.02 14.59
N PRO A 166 -7.77 10.89 15.31
CA PRO A 166 -6.70 9.92 15.44
C PRO A 166 -6.26 9.43 14.05
N GLY A 167 -4.95 9.31 13.85
CA GLY A 167 -4.43 8.69 12.64
C GLY A 167 -4.98 7.26 12.46
N PRO A 168 -5.25 6.83 11.22
CA PRO A 168 -5.64 5.45 10.96
C PRO A 168 -4.54 4.49 11.44
N ARG A 169 -4.96 3.31 11.91
CA ARG A 169 -4.08 2.26 12.44
C ARG A 169 -3.86 1.12 11.46
N ASP A 170 -4.55 1.13 10.33
CA ASP A 170 -4.24 0.28 9.18
C ASP A 170 -3.20 0.94 8.29
N ALA A 171 -2.46 0.13 7.53
CA ALA A 171 -1.68 0.62 6.42
C ALA A 171 -2.53 0.75 5.17
N LEU A 172 -2.32 1.85 4.45
CA LEU A 172 -2.79 1.95 3.07
C LEU A 172 -2.03 0.95 2.20
N VAL A 173 -2.78 0.12 1.46
CA VAL A 173 -2.19 -0.88 0.58
C VAL A 173 -1.88 -0.27 -0.78
N SER A 174 -0.66 -0.50 -1.26
CA SER A 174 -0.19 -0.05 -2.58
C SER A 174 0.49 -1.21 -3.31
N SER A 175 0.05 -1.52 -4.52
CA SER A 175 0.68 -2.59 -5.31
C SER A 175 1.37 -2.04 -6.54
N LEU A 176 2.64 -2.42 -6.72
CA LEU A 176 3.41 -2.12 -7.93
C LEU A 176 3.35 -3.24 -8.97
N GLY A 177 2.79 -4.40 -8.58
CA GLY A 177 2.78 -5.59 -9.43
C GLY A 177 4.19 -6.11 -9.69
N ILE A 178 4.46 -6.46 -10.95
CA ILE A 178 5.75 -7.01 -11.38
C ILE A 178 6.69 -5.85 -11.72
N VAL A 179 7.69 -5.62 -10.86
CA VAL A 179 8.58 -4.46 -11.00
C VAL A 179 9.43 -4.55 -12.27
N GLU A 180 9.70 -5.75 -12.77
CA GLU A 180 10.43 -5.94 -14.02
C GLU A 180 9.73 -5.38 -15.27
N GLN A 181 8.47 -4.97 -15.17
CA GLN A 181 7.81 -4.18 -16.23
C GLN A 181 8.34 -2.74 -16.33
N TYR A 182 9.05 -2.27 -15.29
CA TYR A 182 9.54 -0.90 -15.16
C TYR A 182 11.06 -0.82 -14.97
N VAL A 183 11.66 -1.82 -14.33
CA VAL A 183 13.10 -1.87 -14.05
C VAL A 183 13.70 -3.17 -14.59
N ASN A 184 14.65 -3.07 -15.52
CA ASN A 184 15.32 -4.24 -16.06
C ASN A 184 16.23 -4.87 -15.00
N ARG A 185 16.35 -6.21 -15.01
CA ARG A 185 17.32 -6.93 -14.17
C ARG A 185 18.78 -6.58 -14.52
N THR A 186 19.03 -6.13 -15.75
CA THR A 186 20.35 -5.73 -16.23
C THR A 186 20.32 -4.48 -17.10
N TYR A 187 21.38 -3.68 -17.03
CA TYR A 187 21.64 -2.51 -17.86
C TYR A 187 23.09 -2.54 -18.33
N GLY A 188 23.34 -3.12 -19.51
CA GLY A 188 24.70 -3.40 -19.96
C GLY A 188 25.40 -4.37 -19.01
N SER A 189 26.52 -3.95 -18.41
CA SER A 189 27.26 -4.72 -17.40
C SER A 189 26.69 -4.62 -15.98
N LEU A 190 25.73 -3.72 -15.72
CA LEU A 190 25.13 -3.55 -14.41
C LEU A 190 24.03 -4.59 -14.19
N ARG A 191 24.04 -5.25 -13.03
CA ARG A 191 22.97 -6.16 -12.59
C ARG A 191 22.25 -5.58 -11.38
N VAL A 192 20.94 -5.39 -11.51
CA VAL A 192 20.07 -4.97 -10.41
C VAL A 192 19.83 -6.19 -9.52
N LYS A 193 20.43 -6.17 -8.33
CA LYS A 193 20.29 -7.26 -7.36
C LYS A 193 18.98 -7.18 -6.60
N ASP A 194 18.56 -5.96 -6.28
CA ASP A 194 17.46 -5.71 -5.37
C ASP A 194 16.75 -4.40 -5.67
N ILE A 195 15.46 -4.32 -5.29
CA ILE A 195 14.67 -3.10 -5.34
C ILE A 195 13.87 -2.99 -4.03
N ALA A 196 14.00 -1.84 -3.38
CA ALA A 196 13.20 -1.45 -2.23
C ALA A 196 12.42 -0.19 -2.57
N MET A 197 11.12 -0.20 -2.27
CA MET A 197 10.29 1.01 -2.27
C MET A 197 9.88 1.30 -0.84
N GLY A 198 10.10 2.54 -0.42
CA GLY A 198 9.61 3.06 0.85
C GLY A 198 9.02 4.45 0.65
N ILE A 199 8.20 4.87 1.60
CA ILE A 199 7.74 6.25 1.70
C ILE A 199 8.08 6.81 3.06
N ASP A 200 8.29 8.12 3.13
CA ASP A 200 8.41 8.81 4.40
C ASP A 200 7.03 9.01 5.02
N VAL A 201 6.79 8.27 6.11
CA VAL A 201 5.53 8.31 6.86
C VAL A 201 5.66 9.39 7.94
N VAL A 202 5.31 10.62 7.58
CA VAL A 202 5.44 11.77 8.52
C VAL A 202 4.32 11.76 9.57
N MET A 203 3.11 11.42 9.18
CA MET A 203 1.96 11.23 10.08
C MET A 203 1.78 9.75 10.41
N GLY A 204 0.84 9.38 11.28
CA GLY A 204 0.60 7.97 11.65
C GLY A 204 0.07 7.04 10.55
N MET A 205 0.02 7.46 9.28
CA MET A 205 -0.54 6.66 8.17
C MET A 205 0.53 5.74 7.56
N SER A 206 0.56 4.50 8.02
CA SER A 206 1.47 3.48 7.48
C SER A 206 1.10 3.05 6.05
N MET A 207 2.05 2.45 5.33
CA MET A 207 1.83 1.95 3.97
C MET A 207 2.42 0.54 3.78
N LEU A 208 1.63 -0.35 3.19
CA LEU A 208 2.03 -1.71 2.82
C LEU A 208 2.19 -1.79 1.30
N HIS A 209 3.43 -1.93 0.84
CA HIS A 209 3.73 -2.11 -0.58
C HIS A 209 3.81 -3.59 -0.93
N ILE A 210 3.18 -3.96 -2.05
CA ILE A 210 3.12 -5.33 -2.56
C ILE A 210 3.67 -5.35 -3.98
N TYR A 211 4.77 -6.07 -4.19
CA TYR A 211 5.37 -6.18 -5.52
C TYR A 211 6.23 -7.43 -5.68
N THR A 212 6.54 -7.81 -6.92
CA THR A 212 7.49 -8.89 -7.20
C THR A 212 8.75 -8.36 -7.88
N PHE A 213 9.90 -8.91 -7.52
CA PHE A 213 11.17 -8.69 -8.22
C PHE A 213 12.06 -9.93 -8.05
N HIS A 214 12.74 -10.35 -9.12
CA HIS A 214 13.45 -11.65 -9.20
C HIS A 214 12.56 -12.83 -8.80
N ASP A 215 11.32 -12.82 -9.29
CA ASP A 215 10.35 -13.91 -9.06
C ASP A 215 10.00 -14.12 -7.57
N GLN A 216 10.30 -13.14 -6.73
CA GLN A 216 10.01 -13.14 -5.29
C GLN A 216 8.98 -12.07 -4.97
N LEU A 217 7.91 -12.46 -4.27
CA LEU A 217 6.96 -11.54 -3.66
C LEU A 217 7.60 -10.80 -2.50
N ARG A 218 7.39 -9.48 -2.46
CA ARG A 218 7.89 -8.57 -1.44
C ARG A 218 6.73 -7.82 -0.80
N LEU A 219 6.73 -7.86 0.52
CA LEU A 219 5.85 -7.09 1.38
C LEU A 219 6.72 -6.09 2.13
N VAL A 220 6.51 -4.80 1.85
CA VAL A 220 7.29 -3.72 2.43
C VAL A 220 6.38 -2.81 3.22
N TYR A 221 6.54 -2.82 4.54
CA TYR A 221 5.75 -2.00 5.46
C TYR A 221 6.55 -0.75 5.85
N SER A 222 6.09 0.41 5.38
CA SER A 222 6.62 1.73 5.75
C SER A 222 5.79 2.29 6.90
N TYR A 223 6.43 2.62 8.01
CA TYR A 223 5.76 3.13 9.20
C TYR A 223 6.63 4.15 9.93
N ASN A 224 5.99 4.90 10.84
CA ASN A 224 6.65 5.84 11.73
C ASN A 224 6.72 5.24 13.14
N ASN A 225 7.94 5.11 13.66
CA ASN A 225 8.19 4.49 14.96
C ASN A 225 7.71 5.33 16.16
N ALA A 226 7.28 6.58 15.95
CA ALA A 226 6.57 7.34 16.97
C ALA A 226 5.11 6.90 17.14
N PHE A 227 4.55 6.14 16.18
CA PHE A 227 3.16 5.69 16.18
C PHE A 227 3.01 4.17 16.23
N GLU A 228 3.98 3.44 15.69
CA GLU A 228 3.95 1.99 15.55
C GLU A 228 5.24 1.34 16.07
N GLU A 229 5.09 0.23 16.79
CA GLU A 229 6.22 -0.55 17.29
C GLU A 229 6.70 -1.55 16.23
N PRO A 230 8.02 -1.64 15.95
CA PRO A 230 8.56 -2.58 14.96
C PRO A 230 8.12 -4.03 15.14
N ALA A 231 8.02 -4.48 16.40
CA ALA A 231 7.58 -5.83 16.74
C ALA A 231 6.13 -6.11 16.32
N ASN A 232 5.25 -5.10 16.40
CA ASN A 232 3.86 -5.24 15.96
C ASN A 232 3.79 -5.36 14.44
N ILE A 233 4.59 -4.57 13.72
CA ILE A 233 4.66 -4.63 12.25
C ILE A 233 5.16 -6.00 11.78
N GLN A 234 6.22 -6.51 12.40
CA GLN A 234 6.74 -7.84 12.10
C GLN A 234 5.67 -8.92 12.34
N MET A 235 4.98 -8.86 13.48
CA MET A 235 3.90 -9.79 13.82
C MET A 235 2.74 -9.73 12.83
N TYR A 236 2.35 -8.55 12.34
CA TYR A 236 1.33 -8.42 11.30
C TYR A 236 1.77 -9.08 9.98
N LEU A 237 3.00 -8.85 9.56
CA LEU A 237 3.51 -9.43 8.31
C LEU A 237 3.63 -10.96 8.39
N GLU A 238 4.07 -11.50 9.53
CA GLU A 238 4.11 -12.95 9.79
C GLU A 238 2.72 -13.59 9.76
N LYS A 239 1.71 -12.91 10.33
CA LYS A 239 0.32 -13.39 10.29
C LYS A 239 -0.28 -13.34 8.89
N VAL A 240 0.01 -12.29 8.12
CA VAL A 240 -0.37 -12.22 6.70
C VAL A 240 0.20 -13.42 5.96
N HIS A 241 1.50 -13.68 6.12
CA HIS A 241 2.17 -14.83 5.52
C HIS A 241 1.53 -16.16 5.94
N GLY A 242 1.28 -16.35 7.24
CA GLY A 242 0.65 -17.57 7.76
C GLY A 242 -0.79 -17.80 7.26
N ILE A 243 -1.56 -16.73 7.02
CA ILE A 243 -2.89 -16.83 6.40
C ILE A 243 -2.75 -17.23 4.92
N LEU A 244 -1.83 -16.62 4.17
CA LEU A 244 -1.59 -16.97 2.77
C LEU A 244 -1.17 -18.43 2.61
N GLN A 245 -0.28 -18.92 3.46
CA GLN A 245 0.12 -20.33 3.46
C GLN A 245 -1.07 -21.25 3.72
N ARG A 246 -1.85 -20.98 4.76
CA ARG A 246 -3.02 -21.78 5.13
C ARG A 246 -4.09 -21.84 4.05
N GLU A 247 -4.35 -20.72 3.38
CA GLU A 247 -5.49 -20.58 2.46
C GLU A 247 -5.14 -20.95 1.01
N LEU A 248 -3.85 -20.95 0.66
CA LEU A 248 -3.39 -21.08 -0.73
C LEU A 248 -2.35 -22.19 -0.96
N MET A 249 -1.66 -22.66 0.06
CA MET A 249 -0.57 -23.64 -0.10
C MET A 249 -0.89 -25.02 0.49
N PHE A 250 -2.01 -25.16 1.20
CA PHE A 250 -2.52 -26.40 1.77
C PHE A 250 -4.01 -26.57 1.47
#